data_AF-U2AMM9-F1
#
_entry.id   AF-U2AMM9-F1
#
_cell.length_a   1.000
_cell.length_b   1.000
_cell.length_c   1.000
_cell.angle_alpha   90.00
_cell.angle_beta   90.00
_cell.angle_gamma   90.00
#
_symmetry.space_group_name_H-M   'P 1'
#
loop_
_entity.id
_entity.type
_entity.pdbx_description
1 polymer ?
#
loop_
_entity_poly.entity_id
_entity_poly.type
_entity_poly.pdbx_seq_one_letter_code
_entity_poly.pdbx_strand_id
1 'polypeptide(L)'
;LSLEQAMLSQTLFSVAELHRIMEHPVVKAMLSKLVLFNPETQASGFWQDGHLLNAEGEKITLKASDKLLIAHPSHLFYAVQWDLYQKYLFDKEIKQPFKQVFRELYVPTKDELETSNRSERYQGHQVQPQKTVALLRGRGWTVNYEEGLQRVYHKEGFRATIYAAADWYTPSDVEAPTLEYVVFYNLKDGKEVPMKEINPVIFSEVMRDVDLVVSVAHVGGVDPEASHSTMQMRGALARESARLFKLTNVEVKERYILVKTEHGDYSLHLGSGMISKGGLQINVVAVQSQHRGRVFLPFVDDDPKTAEIISKMKLLSEGKIY
;
A
#
# COMPACT_ATOMS: atom_id res chain seq x y z
N LEU A 1 -4.52 -7.83 -19.91
CA LEU A 1 -4.02 -6.83 -18.94
C LEU A 1 -4.61 -7.18 -17.58
N SER A 2 -3.84 -7.24 -16.49
CA SER A 2 -4.42 -7.41 -15.15
C SER A 2 -5.15 -6.13 -14.74
N LEU A 3 -6.22 -6.26 -13.93
CA LEU A 3 -6.98 -5.09 -13.42
C LEU A 3 -6.11 -4.20 -12.52
N GLU A 4 -5.17 -4.80 -11.78
CA GLU A 4 -4.18 -4.04 -11.00
C GLU A 4 -3.29 -3.19 -11.92
N GLN A 5 -2.78 -3.76 -13.01
CA GLN A 5 -1.98 -2.97 -13.96
C GLN A 5 -2.77 -1.81 -14.54
N ALA A 6 -4.07 -2.00 -14.84
CA ALA A 6 -4.93 -0.91 -15.32
C ALA A 6 -5.12 0.21 -14.28
N MET A 7 -5.17 -0.12 -12.99
CA MET A 7 -5.15 0.88 -11.90
C MET A 7 -3.82 1.64 -11.89
N LEU A 8 -2.69 0.92 -11.94
CA LEU A 8 -1.35 1.51 -11.87
C LEU A 8 -1.05 2.40 -13.09
N SER A 9 -1.48 2.00 -14.29
CA SER A 9 -1.33 2.80 -15.51
C SER A 9 -2.40 3.86 -15.69
N GLN A 10 -3.33 4.01 -14.72
CA GLN A 10 -4.45 4.96 -14.77
C GLN A 10 -5.21 4.86 -16.10
N THR A 11 -5.48 3.62 -16.55
CA THR A 11 -6.16 3.38 -17.82
C THR A 11 -7.59 3.93 -17.75
N LEU A 12 -7.93 4.81 -18.69
CA LEU A 12 -9.26 5.37 -18.83
C LEU A 12 -10.15 4.45 -19.67
N PHE A 13 -11.34 4.18 -19.15
CA PHE A 13 -12.40 3.43 -19.78
C PHE A 13 -13.61 4.36 -19.97
N SER A 14 -14.18 4.37 -21.15
CA SER A 14 -15.53 4.93 -21.35
C SER A 14 -16.59 4.04 -20.70
N VAL A 15 -17.75 4.63 -20.43
CA VAL A 15 -18.94 3.89 -19.98
C VAL A 15 -19.27 2.73 -20.94
N ALA A 16 -19.18 2.95 -22.26
CA ALA A 16 -19.42 1.91 -23.27
C ALA A 16 -18.37 0.79 -23.27
N GLU A 17 -17.10 1.09 -22.96
CA GLU A 17 -16.07 0.05 -22.75
C GLU A 17 -16.34 -0.74 -21.48
N LEU A 18 -16.72 -0.08 -20.38
CA LEU A 18 -17.05 -0.77 -19.13
C LEU A 18 -18.24 -1.72 -19.29
N HIS A 19 -19.31 -1.31 -19.99
CA HIS A 19 -20.41 -2.24 -20.30
C HIS A 19 -19.91 -3.52 -20.99
N ARG A 20 -19.11 -3.37 -22.06
CA ARG A 20 -18.53 -4.51 -22.79
C ARG A 20 -17.59 -5.35 -21.93
N ILE A 21 -16.76 -4.73 -21.09
CA ILE A 21 -15.86 -5.44 -20.16
C ILE A 21 -16.68 -6.25 -19.13
N MET A 22 -17.80 -5.69 -18.67
CA MET A 22 -18.69 -6.31 -17.67
C MET A 22 -19.55 -7.44 -18.25
N GLU A 23 -19.58 -7.64 -19.57
CA GLU A 23 -20.18 -8.84 -20.19
C GLU A 23 -19.31 -10.08 -19.96
N HIS A 24 -18.00 -9.92 -19.78
CA HIS A 24 -17.10 -11.04 -19.54
C HIS A 24 -17.21 -11.54 -18.08
N PRO A 25 -17.69 -12.78 -17.81
CA PRO A 25 -18.06 -13.21 -16.45
C PRO A 25 -16.92 -13.14 -15.43
N VAL A 26 -15.71 -13.56 -15.84
CA VAL A 26 -14.52 -13.55 -14.96
C VAL A 26 -14.10 -12.12 -14.60
N VAL A 27 -14.03 -11.21 -15.59
CA VAL A 27 -13.65 -9.82 -15.35
C VAL A 27 -14.74 -9.11 -14.55
N LYS A 28 -16.01 -9.34 -14.86
CA LYS A 28 -17.17 -8.83 -14.12
C LYS A 28 -17.06 -9.16 -12.63
N ALA A 29 -16.79 -10.43 -12.29
CA ALA A 29 -16.70 -10.89 -10.89
C ALA A 29 -15.56 -10.23 -10.09
N MET A 30 -14.51 -9.79 -10.78
CA MET A 30 -13.38 -9.08 -10.17
C MET A 30 -13.63 -7.57 -10.12
N LEU A 31 -13.97 -6.96 -11.27
CA LEU A 31 -14.15 -5.52 -11.43
C LEU A 31 -15.33 -4.98 -10.61
N SER A 32 -16.39 -5.77 -10.41
CA SER A 32 -17.52 -5.37 -9.56
C SER A 32 -17.15 -5.16 -8.10
N LYS A 33 -15.98 -5.64 -7.66
CA LYS A 33 -15.46 -5.50 -6.29
C LYS A 33 -14.41 -4.39 -6.17
N LEU A 34 -14.10 -3.71 -7.27
CA LEU A 34 -13.14 -2.62 -7.31
C LEU A 34 -13.87 -1.27 -7.36
N VAL A 35 -13.28 -0.27 -6.71
CA VAL A 35 -13.75 1.10 -6.76
C VAL A 35 -13.31 1.71 -8.08
N LEU A 36 -14.24 2.25 -8.86
CA LEU A 36 -13.97 3.08 -10.02
C LEU A 36 -13.95 4.55 -9.62
N PHE A 37 -13.25 5.38 -10.39
CA PHE A 37 -13.10 6.80 -10.13
C PHE A 37 -13.18 7.60 -11.44
N ASN A 38 -13.94 8.69 -11.42
CA ASN A 38 -13.99 9.68 -12.49
C ASN A 38 -13.00 10.80 -12.15
N PRO A 39 -11.91 10.99 -12.92
CA PRO A 39 -10.92 12.01 -12.63
C PRO A 39 -11.41 13.45 -12.84
N GLU A 40 -12.47 13.66 -13.62
CA GLU A 40 -13.02 15.00 -13.89
C GLU A 40 -13.99 15.44 -12.78
N THR A 41 -14.84 14.53 -12.32
CA THR A 41 -15.89 14.87 -11.32
C THR A 41 -15.57 14.42 -9.91
N GLN A 42 -14.50 13.64 -9.72
CA GLN A 42 -14.15 12.95 -8.48
C GLN A 42 -15.25 11.99 -7.97
N ALA A 43 -16.25 11.68 -8.80
CA ALA A 43 -17.22 10.65 -8.49
C ALA A 43 -16.52 9.30 -8.41
N SER A 44 -16.86 8.51 -7.40
CA SER A 44 -16.26 7.21 -7.16
C SER A 44 -17.34 6.20 -6.76
N GLY A 45 -17.05 4.92 -6.96
CA GLY A 45 -17.94 3.86 -6.51
C GLY A 45 -17.79 2.55 -7.26
N PHE A 46 -18.62 1.58 -6.90
CA PHE A 46 -18.68 0.29 -7.55
C PHE A 46 -19.60 0.35 -8.76
N TRP A 47 -19.19 -0.26 -9.88
CA TRP A 47 -20.01 -0.28 -11.09
C TRP A 47 -21.36 -0.99 -10.88
N GLN A 48 -22.45 -0.31 -11.25
CA GLN A 48 -23.81 -0.84 -11.31
C GLN A 48 -24.53 -0.35 -12.56
N ASP A 49 -24.20 -0.96 -13.71
CA ASP A 49 -24.94 -0.81 -14.97
C ASP A 49 -25.29 0.65 -15.32
N GLY A 50 -24.25 1.43 -15.70
CA GLY A 50 -24.38 2.87 -15.98
C GLY A 50 -24.40 3.78 -14.75
N HIS A 51 -24.22 3.22 -13.55
CA HIS A 51 -24.11 3.97 -12.30
C HIS A 51 -22.85 3.59 -11.53
N LEU A 52 -22.39 4.48 -10.66
CA LEU A 52 -21.48 4.17 -9.56
C LEU A 52 -22.27 4.15 -8.25
N LEU A 53 -22.14 3.07 -7.47
CA LEU A 53 -22.58 3.03 -6.09
C LEU A 53 -21.44 3.51 -5.19
N ASN A 54 -21.56 4.69 -4.59
CA ASN A 54 -20.54 5.22 -3.68
C ASN A 54 -20.55 4.48 -2.32
N ALA A 55 -19.60 4.84 -1.45
CA ALA A 55 -19.45 4.22 -0.12
C ALA A 55 -20.63 4.50 0.82
N GLU A 56 -21.40 5.55 0.55
CA GLU A 56 -22.57 5.97 1.33
C GLU A 56 -23.85 5.25 0.88
N GLY A 57 -23.79 4.51 -0.23
CA GLY A 57 -24.91 3.76 -0.80
C GLY A 57 -25.75 4.55 -1.80
N GLU A 58 -25.29 5.72 -2.25
CA GLU A 58 -25.93 6.54 -3.26
C GLU A 58 -25.52 6.09 -4.66
N LYS A 59 -26.47 6.15 -5.61
CA LYS A 59 -26.23 5.84 -7.02
C LYS A 59 -25.95 7.12 -7.79
N ILE A 60 -24.73 7.25 -8.30
CA ILE A 60 -24.30 8.34 -9.17
C ILE A 60 -24.47 7.89 -10.62
N THR A 61 -25.36 8.56 -11.36
CA THR A 61 -25.58 8.28 -12.78
C THR A 61 -24.40 8.79 -13.62
N LEU A 62 -23.90 7.93 -14.51
CA LEU A 62 -22.81 8.25 -15.43
C LEU A 62 -23.34 8.78 -16.75
N LYS A 63 -22.66 9.78 -17.33
CA LYS A 63 -22.90 10.24 -18.69
C LYS A 63 -22.14 9.35 -19.67
N ALA A 64 -22.65 9.21 -20.89
CA ALA A 64 -21.97 8.42 -21.93
C ALA A 64 -20.55 8.92 -22.26
N SER A 65 -20.29 10.21 -22.07
CA SER A 65 -18.98 10.84 -22.27
C SER A 65 -18.00 10.62 -21.12
N ASP A 66 -18.47 10.16 -19.95
CA ASP A 66 -17.62 10.02 -18.77
C ASP A 66 -16.50 9.00 -19.02
N LYS A 67 -15.34 9.32 -18.47
CA LYS A 67 -14.17 8.45 -18.44
C LYS A 67 -13.90 8.04 -17.01
N LEU A 68 -13.69 6.75 -16.79
CA LEU A 68 -13.46 6.15 -15.50
C LEU A 68 -12.14 5.39 -15.51
N LEU A 69 -11.49 5.32 -14.37
CA LEU A 69 -10.36 4.42 -14.12
C LEU A 69 -10.64 3.56 -12.89
N ILE A 70 -9.86 2.50 -12.70
CA ILE A 70 -9.85 1.77 -11.42
C ILE A 70 -9.11 2.66 -10.42
N ALA A 71 -9.77 3.01 -9.31
CA ALA A 71 -9.24 3.95 -8.34
C ALA A 71 -7.94 3.43 -7.70
N HIS A 72 -6.91 4.27 -7.66
CA HIS A 72 -5.77 4.08 -6.77
C HIS A 72 -6.07 4.78 -5.43
N PRO A 73 -5.53 4.33 -4.27
CA PRO A 73 -5.71 5.03 -3.00
C PRO A 73 -5.40 6.52 -3.03
N SER A 74 -4.43 6.96 -3.85
CA SER A 74 -4.13 8.39 -3.99
C SER A 74 -5.34 9.18 -4.51
N HIS A 75 -6.08 8.68 -5.49
CA HIS A 75 -7.30 9.34 -5.98
C HIS A 75 -8.31 9.51 -4.85
N LEU A 76 -8.56 8.45 -4.08
CA LEU A 76 -9.51 8.46 -2.97
C LEU A 76 -9.04 9.31 -1.80
N PHE A 77 -7.72 9.36 -1.54
CA PHE A 77 -7.13 10.17 -0.49
C PHE A 77 -7.30 11.66 -0.78
N TYR A 78 -6.94 12.12 -1.98
CA TYR A 78 -7.11 13.52 -2.35
C TYR A 78 -8.58 13.92 -2.52
N ALA A 79 -9.47 12.97 -2.83
CA ALA A 79 -10.91 13.19 -2.84
C ALA A 79 -11.57 13.08 -1.45
N VAL A 80 -10.81 12.76 -0.38
CA VAL A 80 -11.30 12.59 1.00
C VAL A 80 -12.39 11.50 1.11
N GLN A 81 -12.18 10.38 0.43
CA GLN A 81 -13.12 9.25 0.35
C GLN A 81 -12.48 7.91 0.75
N TRP A 82 -11.18 7.89 1.05
CA TRP A 82 -10.43 6.65 1.17
C TRP A 82 -10.89 5.74 2.32
N ASP A 83 -11.07 6.32 3.50
CA ASP A 83 -11.54 5.64 4.70
C ASP A 83 -13.01 5.18 4.58
N LEU A 84 -13.85 5.92 3.83
CA LEU A 84 -15.23 5.54 3.54
C LEU A 84 -15.29 4.20 2.79
N TYR A 85 -14.44 4.02 1.78
CA TYR A 85 -14.34 2.74 1.06
C TYR A 85 -13.70 1.63 1.90
N GLN A 86 -12.73 1.94 2.76
CA GLN A 86 -12.17 0.94 3.69
C GLN A 86 -13.28 0.38 4.58
N LYS A 87 -14.08 1.27 5.19
CA LYS A 87 -15.23 0.91 6.01
C LYS A 87 -16.27 0.10 5.24
N TYR A 88 -16.64 0.57 4.04
CA TYR A 88 -17.64 -0.10 3.19
C TYR A 88 -17.26 -1.54 2.85
N LEU A 89 -16.01 -1.78 2.45
CA LEU A 89 -15.52 -3.11 2.07
C LEU A 89 -15.59 -4.10 3.25
N PHE A 90 -15.33 -3.63 4.47
CA PHE A 90 -15.52 -4.44 5.68
C PHE A 90 -17.00 -4.67 6.01
N ASP A 91 -17.83 -3.63 5.97
CA ASP A 91 -19.27 -3.74 6.26
C ASP A 91 -20.01 -4.69 5.31
N LYS A 92 -19.54 -4.79 4.07
CA LYS A 92 -20.12 -5.66 3.04
C LYS A 92 -19.35 -6.97 2.85
N GLU A 93 -18.31 -7.22 3.65
CA GLU A 93 -17.41 -8.38 3.53
C GLU A 93 -16.89 -8.59 2.09
N ILE A 94 -16.64 -7.49 1.37
CA ILE A 94 -16.19 -7.54 -0.01
C ILE A 94 -14.69 -7.81 -0.04
N LYS A 95 -14.32 -8.93 -0.68
CA LYS A 95 -12.93 -9.32 -0.89
C LYS A 95 -12.43 -8.86 -2.26
N GLN A 96 -11.56 -7.85 -2.27
CA GLN A 96 -10.99 -7.30 -3.50
C GLN A 96 -10.00 -8.27 -4.17
N PRO A 97 -9.93 -8.32 -5.52
CA PRO A 97 -9.06 -9.25 -6.24
C PRO A 97 -7.54 -9.00 -6.03
N PHE A 98 -7.17 -7.82 -5.54
CA PHE A 98 -5.82 -7.44 -5.10
C PHE A 98 -5.99 -6.34 -4.03
N LYS A 99 -4.91 -6.00 -3.30
CA LYS A 99 -4.91 -4.81 -2.43
C LYS A 99 -5.13 -3.53 -3.26
N GLN A 100 -6.37 -3.07 -3.38
CA GLN A 100 -6.72 -1.77 -3.98
C GLN A 100 -6.87 -0.72 -2.87
N VAL A 101 -8.00 -0.71 -2.15
CA VAL A 101 -8.30 0.31 -1.12
C VAL A 101 -7.43 0.13 0.13
N PHE A 102 -6.85 -1.06 0.33
CA PHE A 102 -5.89 -1.35 1.40
C PHE A 102 -4.45 -1.44 0.89
N ARG A 103 -4.17 -0.88 -0.30
CA ARG A 103 -2.80 -0.70 -0.77
C ARG A 103 -2.11 0.38 0.05
N GLU A 104 -0.85 0.15 0.39
CA GLU A 104 -0.02 1.13 1.10
C GLU A 104 0.12 2.40 0.25
N LEU A 105 -0.22 3.55 0.84
CA LEU A 105 -0.19 4.85 0.17
C LEU A 105 1.00 5.67 0.66
N TYR A 106 1.73 6.28 -0.26
CA TYR A 106 2.81 7.23 0.05
C TYR A 106 2.45 8.57 -0.58
N VAL A 107 2.31 9.58 0.26
CA VAL A 107 2.05 10.97 -0.13
C VAL A 107 3.33 11.77 0.12
N PRO A 108 3.76 12.68 -0.77
CA PRO A 108 4.92 13.51 -0.54
C PRO A 108 4.85 14.23 0.82
N THR A 109 5.97 14.28 1.55
CA THR A 109 6.08 15.05 2.79
C THR A 109 6.17 16.54 2.46
N LYS A 110 5.97 17.41 3.46
CA LYS A 110 6.19 18.85 3.26
C LYS A 110 7.61 19.17 2.81
N ASP A 111 8.59 18.49 3.40
CA ASP A 111 10.01 18.65 3.07
C ASP A 111 10.28 18.31 1.58
N GLU A 112 9.78 17.16 1.11
CA GLU A 112 9.89 16.76 -0.30
C GLU A 112 9.16 17.71 -1.28
N LEU A 113 8.23 18.53 -0.80
CA LEU A 113 7.50 19.49 -1.63
C LEU A 113 8.14 20.89 -1.61
N GLU A 114 8.81 21.25 -0.52
CA GLU A 114 9.22 22.63 -0.23
C GLU A 114 10.74 22.84 -0.31
N THR A 115 11.54 21.84 0.06
CA THR A 115 12.98 22.02 0.33
C THR A 115 13.89 21.16 -0.55
N SER A 116 13.37 20.06 -1.12
CA SER A 116 14.16 19.12 -1.93
C SER A 116 13.34 18.54 -3.08
N ASN A 117 13.96 18.37 -4.26
CA ASN A 117 13.36 17.59 -5.37
C ASN A 117 13.66 16.09 -5.22
N ARG A 118 14.10 15.64 -4.05
CA ARG A 118 14.52 14.28 -3.75
C ARG A 118 13.85 13.80 -2.47
N SER A 119 13.66 12.49 -2.36
CA SER A 119 13.15 11.85 -1.15
C SER A 119 14.26 11.08 -0.45
N GLU A 120 14.58 11.47 0.78
CA GLU A 120 15.61 10.84 1.63
C GLU A 120 15.01 9.90 2.69
N ARG A 121 13.73 9.52 2.55
CA ARG A 121 13.01 8.71 3.56
C ARG A 121 13.70 7.40 3.93
N TYR A 122 14.49 6.86 3.00
CA TYR A 122 15.17 5.59 3.11
C TYR A 122 16.69 5.74 3.22
N GLN A 123 17.18 6.96 3.46
CA GLN A 123 18.60 7.24 3.61
C GLN A 123 19.19 6.39 4.75
N GLY A 124 20.34 5.78 4.50
CA GLY A 124 21.07 4.99 5.51
C GLY A 124 20.67 3.52 5.58
N HIS A 125 19.62 3.09 4.87
CA HIS A 125 19.28 1.67 4.79
C HIS A 125 20.23 0.93 3.85
N GLN A 126 21.04 0.03 4.43
CA GLN A 126 21.86 -0.91 3.66
C GLN A 126 21.01 -2.04 3.11
N VAL A 127 21.20 -2.39 1.83
CA VAL A 127 20.39 -3.41 1.13
C VAL A 127 21.25 -4.42 0.37
N GLN A 128 20.75 -5.66 0.26
CA GLN A 128 21.40 -6.76 -0.46
C GLN A 128 21.18 -6.59 -1.98
N PRO A 129 22.24 -6.33 -2.78
CA PRO A 129 22.10 -5.93 -4.18
C PRO A 129 21.31 -6.93 -5.04
N GLN A 130 21.65 -8.22 -4.97
CA GLN A 130 21.02 -9.26 -5.78
C GLN A 130 19.53 -9.39 -5.47
N LYS A 131 19.17 -9.29 -4.19
CA LYS A 131 17.78 -9.38 -3.73
C LYS A 131 16.99 -8.14 -4.17
N THR A 132 17.58 -6.96 -4.03
CA THR A 132 17.01 -5.69 -4.52
C THR A 132 16.71 -5.74 -6.01
N VAL A 133 17.70 -6.11 -6.84
CA VAL A 133 17.53 -6.21 -8.30
C VAL A 133 16.44 -7.23 -8.65
N ALA A 134 16.41 -8.39 -7.97
CA ALA A 134 15.40 -9.41 -8.21
C ALA A 134 13.97 -8.93 -7.87
N LEU A 135 13.81 -8.20 -6.77
CA LEU A 135 12.52 -7.63 -6.36
C LEU A 135 12.01 -6.58 -7.36
N LEU A 136 12.90 -5.74 -7.87
CA LEU A 136 12.51 -4.59 -8.70
C LEU A 136 12.37 -4.93 -10.20
N ARG A 137 13.06 -5.97 -10.69
CA ARG A 137 13.01 -6.37 -12.13
C ARG A 137 11.58 -6.63 -12.61
N GLY A 138 10.78 -7.36 -11.82
CA GLY A 138 9.38 -7.65 -12.16
C GLY A 138 8.45 -6.43 -12.10
N ARG A 139 8.95 -5.30 -11.60
CA ARG A 139 8.22 -4.03 -11.43
C ARG A 139 8.64 -2.97 -12.45
N GLY A 140 9.40 -3.37 -13.47
CA GLY A 140 9.81 -2.48 -14.56
C GLY A 140 11.02 -1.61 -14.25
N TRP A 141 11.73 -1.90 -13.15
CA TRP A 141 13.02 -1.26 -12.89
C TRP A 141 14.13 -1.96 -13.65
N THR A 142 15.06 -1.16 -14.15
CA THR A 142 16.28 -1.59 -14.82
C THR A 142 17.50 -1.06 -14.07
N VAL A 143 18.62 -1.71 -14.32
CA VAL A 143 19.91 -1.35 -13.74
C VAL A 143 20.62 -0.41 -14.72
N ASN A 144 21.09 0.75 -14.25
CA ASN A 144 21.97 1.66 -14.97
C ASN A 144 23.32 1.74 -14.25
N TYR A 145 24.38 1.39 -14.98
CA TYR A 145 25.75 1.30 -14.47
C TYR A 145 26.32 2.62 -13.93
N GLU A 146 25.81 3.78 -14.38
CA GLU A 146 26.30 5.10 -13.93
C GLU A 146 25.38 5.80 -12.91
N GLU A 147 24.09 5.46 -12.91
CA GLU A 147 23.06 6.25 -12.21
C GLU A 147 22.24 5.46 -11.19
N GLY A 148 22.43 4.14 -11.08
CA GLY A 148 21.72 3.27 -10.14
C GLY A 148 20.50 2.56 -10.75
N LEU A 149 19.52 2.24 -9.91
CA LEU A 149 18.29 1.57 -10.34
C LEU A 149 17.31 2.61 -10.87
N GLN A 150 16.78 2.41 -12.08
CA GLN A 150 15.89 3.35 -12.72
C GLN A 150 14.61 2.69 -13.24
N ARG A 151 13.52 3.45 -13.30
CA ARG A 151 12.27 3.05 -13.94
C ARG A 151 11.77 4.18 -14.82
N VAL A 152 11.57 3.89 -16.10
CA VAL A 152 11.22 4.89 -17.12
C VAL A 152 9.70 4.99 -17.29
N TYR A 153 9.19 6.21 -17.22
CA TYR A 153 7.79 6.56 -17.43
C TYR A 153 7.67 7.35 -18.75
N HIS A 154 7.70 6.62 -19.87
CA HIS A 154 7.76 7.23 -21.22
C HIS A 154 6.59 8.17 -21.52
N LYS A 155 5.38 7.85 -21.05
CA LYS A 155 4.19 8.66 -21.30
C LYS A 155 4.26 9.99 -20.54
N GLU A 156 4.81 9.97 -19.34
CA GLU A 156 4.93 11.13 -18.46
C GLU A 156 6.23 11.92 -18.68
N GLY A 157 7.18 11.37 -19.45
CA GLY A 157 8.39 12.07 -19.88
C GLY A 157 9.49 12.17 -18.82
N PHE A 158 9.46 11.30 -17.79
CA PHE A 158 10.49 11.23 -16.76
C PHE A 158 10.92 9.78 -16.46
N ARG A 159 12.00 9.64 -15.70
CA ARG A 159 12.40 8.40 -15.03
C ARG A 159 12.47 8.62 -13.52
N ALA A 160 12.13 7.60 -12.75
CA ALA A 160 12.46 7.54 -11.33
C ALA A 160 13.82 6.84 -11.18
N THR A 161 14.65 7.32 -10.26
CA THR A 161 15.97 6.74 -9.97
C THR A 161 16.13 6.57 -8.46
N ILE A 162 16.65 5.41 -8.05
CA ILE A 162 17.05 5.11 -6.67
C ILE A 162 18.58 5.20 -6.61
N TYR A 163 19.08 6.15 -5.84
CA TYR A 163 20.51 6.32 -5.58
C TYR A 163 20.92 5.56 -4.32
N ALA A 164 22.10 4.96 -4.38
CA ALA A 164 22.74 4.33 -3.25
C ALA A 164 24.25 4.62 -3.27
N ALA A 165 24.83 4.83 -2.10
CA ALA A 165 26.26 4.83 -1.89
C ALA A 165 26.77 3.39 -2.09
N ALA A 166 27.73 3.21 -3.00
CA ALA A 166 28.37 1.97 -3.44
C ALA A 166 27.77 1.27 -4.67
N ASP A 167 28.67 0.64 -5.43
CA ASP A 167 28.37 -0.11 -6.64
C ASP A 167 27.39 -1.24 -6.36
N TRP A 168 26.26 -1.30 -7.07
CA TRP A 168 25.35 -2.45 -7.08
C TRP A 168 26.01 -3.75 -7.61
N TYR A 169 27.34 -3.76 -7.82
CA TYR A 169 28.04 -4.57 -8.80
C TYR A 169 29.36 -5.17 -8.33
N THR A 170 30.04 -4.64 -7.31
CA THR A 170 31.34 -5.20 -6.95
C THR A 170 31.15 -6.57 -6.30
N PRO A 171 31.75 -7.66 -6.81
CA PRO A 171 31.75 -8.99 -6.17
C PRO A 171 32.54 -9.02 -4.85
N SER A 172 32.90 -7.85 -4.34
CA SER A 172 33.67 -7.70 -3.13
C SER A 172 32.66 -7.63 -2.00
N ASP A 173 32.71 -8.58 -1.07
CA ASP A 173 32.03 -8.59 0.22
C ASP A 173 32.44 -7.41 1.13
N VAL A 174 32.74 -6.23 0.57
CA VAL A 174 33.42 -5.12 1.26
C VAL A 174 32.40 -4.15 1.86
N GLU A 175 31.31 -3.81 1.16
CA GLU A 175 30.22 -3.01 1.74
C GLU A 175 28.92 -3.12 0.94
N ALA A 176 27.79 -3.24 1.63
CA ALA A 176 26.48 -3.28 0.98
C ALA A 176 26.00 -1.87 0.60
N PRO A 177 25.30 -1.71 -0.54
CA PRO A 177 24.84 -0.40 -0.98
C PRO A 177 23.89 0.19 0.05
N THR A 178 24.14 1.46 0.39
CA THR A 178 23.33 2.23 1.32
C THR A 178 22.43 3.16 0.53
N LEU A 179 21.12 2.99 0.62
CA LEU A 179 20.17 3.89 -0.04
C LEU A 179 20.41 5.33 0.43
N GLU A 180 20.39 6.27 -0.51
CA GLU A 180 20.53 7.70 -0.21
C GLU A 180 19.23 8.44 -0.44
N TYR A 181 18.75 8.44 -1.69
CA TYR A 181 17.53 9.14 -2.06
C TYR A 181 16.87 8.59 -3.32
N VAL A 182 15.59 8.96 -3.49
CA VAL A 182 14.81 8.77 -4.71
C VAL A 182 14.63 10.12 -5.40
N VAL A 183 14.80 10.17 -6.71
CA VAL A 183 14.65 11.39 -7.51
C VAL A 183 14.05 11.08 -8.87
N PHE A 184 13.41 12.07 -9.47
CA PHE A 184 12.84 11.97 -10.80
C PHE A 184 13.60 12.87 -11.78
N TYR A 185 13.97 12.35 -12.95
CA TYR A 185 14.65 13.12 -13.99
C TYR A 185 13.82 13.18 -15.26
N ASN A 186 13.74 14.36 -15.85
CA ASN A 186 13.12 14.57 -17.15
C ASN A 186 13.92 13.83 -18.23
N LEU A 187 13.23 13.07 -19.10
CA LEU A 187 13.89 12.28 -20.16
C LEU A 187 14.53 13.12 -21.26
N LYS A 188 14.12 14.39 -21.42
CA LYS A 188 14.57 15.27 -22.49
C LYS A 188 15.87 16.00 -22.13
N ASP A 189 15.96 16.56 -20.93
CA ASP A 189 17.08 17.41 -20.51
C ASP A 189 17.84 16.92 -19.28
N GLY A 190 17.41 15.79 -18.69
CA GLY A 190 18.07 15.18 -17.54
C GLY A 190 17.92 15.97 -16.23
N LYS A 191 17.08 17.02 -16.19
CA LYS A 191 16.90 17.81 -14.98
C LYS A 191 15.95 17.15 -14.00
N GLU A 192 16.16 17.44 -12.72
CA GLU A 192 15.26 16.99 -11.66
C GLU A 192 13.85 17.55 -11.87
N VAL A 193 12.85 16.68 -11.72
CA VAL A 193 11.44 17.05 -11.74
C VAL A 193 10.99 17.24 -10.29
N PRO A 194 10.41 18.40 -9.93
CA PRO A 194 9.90 18.63 -8.59
C PRO A 194 8.85 17.59 -8.16
N MET A 195 8.89 17.12 -6.91
CA MET A 195 7.98 16.09 -6.42
C MET A 195 6.50 16.48 -6.54
N LYS A 196 6.19 17.79 -6.43
CA LYS A 196 4.84 18.34 -6.61
C LYS A 196 4.29 18.18 -8.03
N GLU A 197 5.15 17.96 -9.03
CA GLU A 197 4.78 17.77 -10.43
C GLU A 197 4.65 16.29 -10.80
N ILE A 198 5.05 15.38 -9.91
CA ILE A 198 4.93 13.94 -10.11
C ILE A 198 3.49 13.51 -9.85
N ASN A 199 2.93 12.73 -10.78
CA ASN A 199 1.62 12.12 -10.59
C ASN A 199 1.58 11.33 -9.26
N PRO A 200 0.60 11.58 -8.38
CA PRO A 200 0.60 10.96 -7.05
C PRO A 200 0.51 9.43 -7.03
N VAL A 201 -0.08 8.80 -8.06
CA VAL A 201 -0.04 7.34 -8.22
C VAL A 201 1.39 6.90 -8.45
N ILE A 202 2.11 7.53 -9.38
CA ILE A 202 3.50 7.18 -9.70
C ILE A 202 4.41 7.39 -8.48
N PHE A 203 4.28 8.53 -7.79
CA PHE A 203 5.04 8.77 -6.56
C PHE A 203 4.78 7.66 -5.53
N SER A 204 3.51 7.37 -5.25
CA SER A 204 3.15 6.33 -4.27
C SER A 204 3.74 4.97 -4.62
N GLU A 205 3.71 4.59 -5.89
CA GLU A 205 4.20 3.29 -6.36
C GLU A 205 5.72 3.19 -6.39
N VAL A 206 6.42 4.26 -6.75
CA VAL A 206 7.88 4.32 -6.65
C VAL A 206 8.32 4.17 -5.20
N MET A 207 7.71 4.91 -4.28
CA MET A 207 8.05 4.82 -2.86
C MET A 207 7.71 3.45 -2.28
N ARG A 208 6.59 2.85 -2.69
CA ARG A 208 6.22 1.48 -2.29
C ARG A 208 7.21 0.43 -2.80
N ASP A 209 7.77 0.62 -3.98
CA ASP A 209 8.81 -0.28 -4.52
C ASP A 209 10.10 -0.19 -3.70
N VAL A 210 10.51 1.02 -3.28
CA VAL A 210 11.69 1.21 -2.40
C VAL A 210 11.42 0.66 -1.00
N ASP A 211 10.21 0.85 -0.48
CA ASP A 211 9.79 0.31 0.80
C ASP A 211 9.91 -1.21 0.87
N LEU A 212 9.50 -1.89 -0.20
CA LEU A 212 9.63 -3.33 -0.32
C LEU A 212 11.10 -3.75 -0.30
N VAL A 213 11.97 -3.00 -0.97
CA VAL A 213 13.41 -3.24 -0.98
C VAL A 213 13.97 -3.11 0.43
N VAL A 214 13.64 -2.05 1.15
CA VAL A 214 14.07 -1.87 2.54
C VAL A 214 13.53 -3.00 3.42
N SER A 215 12.25 -3.36 3.31
CA SER A 215 11.64 -4.39 4.16
C SER A 215 12.21 -5.80 3.91
N VAL A 216 12.49 -6.15 2.65
CA VAL A 216 12.83 -7.53 2.26
C VAL A 216 14.33 -7.73 2.03
N ALA A 217 15.04 -6.70 1.57
CA ALA A 217 16.44 -6.78 1.19
C ALA A 217 17.39 -6.07 2.17
N HIS A 218 16.95 -5.62 3.34
CA HIS A 218 17.86 -5.04 4.34
C HIS A 218 19.07 -5.94 4.67
N VAL A 219 20.20 -5.33 4.97
CA VAL A 219 21.40 -6.00 5.47
C VAL A 219 21.23 -6.27 6.96
N GLY A 220 21.55 -7.48 7.41
CA GLY A 220 21.22 -7.94 8.75
C GLY A 220 19.86 -8.68 8.86
N GLY A 221 19.10 -8.78 7.76
CA GLY A 221 17.88 -9.58 7.69
C GLY A 221 16.64 -8.79 7.28
N VAL A 222 15.51 -9.07 7.91
CA VAL A 222 14.27 -8.28 7.75
C VAL A 222 14.37 -7.07 8.67
N ASP A 223 14.07 -5.88 8.17
CA ASP A 223 13.96 -4.67 9.01
C ASP A 223 12.97 -4.94 10.17
N PRO A 224 13.35 -4.75 11.45
CA PRO A 224 12.44 -4.94 12.58
C PRO A 224 11.26 -3.93 12.58
N GLU A 225 11.36 -2.83 11.84
CA GLU A 225 10.27 -1.85 11.71
C GLU A 225 9.63 -1.90 10.32
N ALA A 226 8.32 -2.11 10.27
CA ALA A 226 7.57 -1.89 9.04
C ALA A 226 7.49 -0.39 8.76
N SER A 227 7.39 -0.03 7.48
CA SER A 227 7.23 1.36 7.09
C SER A 227 5.99 2.03 7.67
N HIS A 228 6.02 3.36 7.73
CA HIS A 228 4.89 4.15 8.21
C HIS A 228 3.60 3.84 7.43
N SER A 229 3.66 3.76 6.09
CA SER A 229 2.49 3.45 5.26
C SER A 229 1.96 2.02 5.51
N THR A 230 2.85 1.05 5.75
CA THR A 230 2.44 -0.30 6.17
C THR A 230 1.75 -0.29 7.53
N MET A 231 2.30 0.44 8.51
CA MET A 231 1.68 0.59 9.82
C MET A 231 0.33 1.29 9.74
N GLN A 232 0.18 2.33 8.93
CA GLN A 232 -1.09 3.01 8.69
C GLN A 232 -2.14 2.08 8.09
N MET A 233 -1.77 1.31 7.06
CA MET A 233 -2.66 0.32 6.43
C MET A 233 -3.10 -0.74 7.45
N ARG A 234 -2.18 -1.30 8.23
CA ARG A 234 -2.50 -2.25 9.31
C ARG A 234 -3.36 -1.63 10.41
N GLY A 235 -3.11 -0.37 10.74
CA GLY A 235 -3.93 0.39 11.70
C GLY A 235 -5.36 0.58 11.21
N ALA A 236 -5.57 0.83 9.91
CA ALA A 236 -6.91 0.89 9.31
C ALA A 236 -7.62 -0.46 9.39
N LEU A 237 -6.93 -1.56 9.03
CA LEU A 237 -7.47 -2.91 9.17
C LEU A 237 -7.80 -3.26 10.63
N ALA A 238 -6.96 -2.85 11.59
CA ALA A 238 -7.17 -3.06 13.02
C ALA A 238 -8.40 -2.30 13.53
N ARG A 239 -8.57 -1.03 13.16
CA ARG A 239 -9.75 -0.23 13.51
C ARG A 239 -11.03 -0.87 13.00
N GLU A 240 -11.08 -1.24 11.71
CA GLU A 240 -12.27 -1.85 11.13
C GLU A 240 -12.55 -3.25 11.68
N SER A 241 -11.50 -4.05 11.94
CA SER A 241 -11.65 -5.37 12.57
C SER A 241 -12.17 -5.24 14.01
N ALA A 242 -11.65 -4.30 14.80
CA ALA A 242 -12.13 -4.05 16.16
C ALA A 242 -13.61 -3.64 16.17
N ARG A 243 -14.02 -2.78 15.21
CA ARG A 243 -15.41 -2.39 15.01
C ARG A 243 -16.31 -3.59 14.69
N LEU A 244 -15.90 -4.45 13.75
CA LEU A 244 -16.65 -5.65 13.39
C LEU A 244 -16.77 -6.66 14.55
N PHE A 245 -15.69 -6.84 15.31
CA PHE A 245 -15.68 -7.70 16.50
C PHE A 245 -16.36 -7.06 17.72
N LYS A 246 -16.83 -5.81 17.62
CA LYS A 246 -17.44 -5.03 18.71
C LYS A 246 -16.50 -4.88 19.93
N LEU A 247 -15.20 -4.74 19.68
CA LEU A 247 -14.20 -4.55 20.72
C LEU A 247 -14.21 -3.09 21.16
N THR A 248 -14.61 -2.84 22.40
CA THR A 248 -14.67 -1.48 22.99
C THR A 248 -13.38 -1.10 23.73
N ASN A 249 -12.49 -2.06 23.93
CA ASN A 249 -11.26 -1.94 24.69
C ASN A 249 -9.99 -1.87 23.82
N VAL A 250 -10.16 -1.60 22.52
CA VAL A 250 -9.09 -1.52 21.53
C VAL A 250 -9.04 -0.11 20.96
N GLU A 251 -7.86 0.50 20.98
CA GLU A 251 -7.59 1.80 20.39
C GLU A 251 -6.34 1.71 19.52
N VAL A 252 -6.41 2.18 18.27
CA VAL A 252 -5.23 2.27 17.41
C VAL A 252 -4.64 3.66 17.54
N LYS A 253 -3.42 3.76 18.06
CA LYS A 253 -2.70 5.02 18.28
C LYS A 253 -1.30 4.96 17.70
N GLU A 254 -1.04 5.81 16.71
CA GLU A 254 0.24 5.90 16.01
C GLU A 254 0.73 4.55 15.49
N ARG A 255 1.80 3.99 16.08
CA ARG A 255 2.43 2.72 15.71
C ARG A 255 1.89 1.52 16.47
N TYR A 256 0.91 1.71 17.35
CA TYR A 256 0.46 0.69 18.29
C TYR A 256 -1.06 0.48 18.25
N ILE A 257 -1.46 -0.76 18.55
CA ILE A 257 -2.81 -1.10 18.99
C ILE A 257 -2.75 -1.21 20.51
N LEU A 258 -3.44 -0.32 21.21
CA LEU A 258 -3.58 -0.31 22.66
C LEU A 258 -4.78 -1.17 23.03
N VAL A 259 -4.60 -2.10 23.96
CA VAL A 259 -5.66 -3.01 24.42
C VAL A 259 -5.74 -2.95 25.94
N LYS A 260 -6.89 -2.51 26.45
CA LYS A 260 -7.16 -2.44 27.89
C LYS A 260 -7.89 -3.70 28.35
N THR A 261 -7.43 -4.31 29.43
CA THR A 261 -8.07 -5.52 29.98
C THR A 261 -8.07 -5.47 31.50
N GLU A 262 -8.80 -6.38 32.15
CA GLU A 262 -8.74 -6.54 33.61
C GLU A 262 -7.35 -6.95 34.12
N HIS A 263 -6.53 -7.57 33.28
CA HIS A 263 -5.19 -8.03 33.62
C HIS A 263 -4.09 -7.00 33.31
N GLY A 264 -4.45 -5.83 32.78
CA GLY A 264 -3.54 -4.72 32.49
C GLY A 264 -3.69 -4.15 31.07
N ASP A 265 -2.89 -3.12 30.82
CA ASP A 265 -2.85 -2.40 29.55
C ASP A 265 -1.70 -2.92 28.68
N TYR A 266 -2.05 -3.34 27.46
CA TYR A 266 -1.11 -3.88 26.48
C TYR A 266 -0.93 -2.92 25.31
N SER A 267 0.24 -2.94 24.70
CA SER A 267 0.48 -2.34 23.39
C SER A 267 0.99 -3.41 22.41
N LEU A 268 0.41 -3.43 21.22
CA LEU A 268 0.79 -4.32 20.12
C LEU A 268 1.33 -3.48 18.96
N HIS A 269 2.60 -3.65 18.61
CA HIS A 269 3.26 -2.86 17.57
C HIS A 269 2.77 -3.27 16.16
N LEU A 270 2.29 -2.31 15.39
CA LEU A 270 1.71 -2.52 14.05
C LEU A 270 2.74 -2.98 13.01
N GLY A 271 4.03 -2.70 13.22
CA GLY A 271 5.08 -3.12 12.30
C GLY A 271 5.54 -4.56 12.52
N SER A 272 5.85 -4.90 13.77
CA SER A 272 6.49 -6.17 14.14
C SER A 272 5.51 -7.23 14.63
N GLY A 273 4.35 -6.81 15.17
CA GLY A 273 3.43 -7.67 15.90
C GLY A 273 3.89 -8.02 17.32
N MET A 274 4.88 -7.27 17.86
CA MET A 274 5.37 -7.42 19.22
C MET A 274 4.35 -6.90 20.23
N ILE A 275 4.09 -7.65 21.29
CA ILE A 275 3.21 -7.26 22.40
C ILE A 275 4.08 -6.78 23.55
N SER A 276 3.69 -5.69 24.22
CA SER A 276 4.29 -5.26 25.47
C SER A 276 3.26 -4.91 26.53
N LYS A 277 3.61 -5.12 27.80
CA LYS A 277 2.81 -4.79 28.99
C LYS A 277 3.73 -4.19 30.04
N GLY A 278 3.51 -2.92 30.41
CA GLY A 278 4.37 -2.22 31.38
C GLY A 278 5.87 -2.22 30.99
N GLY A 279 6.18 -2.22 29.69
CA GLY A 279 7.55 -2.29 29.16
C GLY A 279 8.12 -3.71 29.00
N LEU A 280 7.45 -4.75 29.49
CA LEU A 280 7.85 -6.15 29.30
C LEU A 280 7.29 -6.68 27.98
N GLN A 281 8.15 -7.34 27.19
CA GLN A 281 7.74 -7.97 25.93
C GLN A 281 7.09 -9.33 26.18
N ILE A 282 5.97 -9.59 25.51
CA ILE A 282 5.24 -10.85 25.56
C ILE A 282 5.34 -11.54 24.19
N ASN A 283 6.00 -12.69 24.17
CA ASN A 283 6.19 -13.47 22.95
C ASN A 283 5.00 -14.39 22.71
N VAL A 284 4.14 -14.02 21.77
CA VAL A 284 3.07 -14.88 21.26
C VAL A 284 3.44 -15.32 19.86
N VAL A 285 3.71 -16.62 19.72
CA VAL A 285 4.08 -17.24 18.44
C VAL A 285 2.82 -17.61 17.66
N ALA A 286 2.70 -17.12 16.43
CA ALA A 286 1.62 -17.52 15.55
C ALA A 286 1.87 -18.97 15.06
N VAL A 287 0.96 -19.89 15.38
CA VAL A 287 0.95 -21.22 14.77
C VAL A 287 0.18 -21.13 13.45
N GLN A 288 0.90 -21.22 12.34
CA GLN A 288 0.34 -21.21 10.98
C GLN A 288 -0.44 -22.51 10.73
N SER A 289 -1.67 -22.64 11.24
CA SER A 289 -2.53 -23.78 10.90
C SER A 289 -3.26 -23.51 9.58
N GLN A 290 -3.14 -24.43 8.60
CA GLN A 290 -3.71 -24.26 7.25
C GLN A 290 -5.25 -24.40 7.18
N HIS A 291 -5.95 -24.76 8.27
CA HIS A 291 -7.30 -25.33 8.13
C HIS A 291 -8.44 -24.80 9.00
N ARG A 292 -8.26 -23.86 9.96
CA ARG A 292 -9.40 -23.28 10.69
C ARG A 292 -9.25 -21.79 11.04
N GLY A 293 -10.29 -21.01 10.73
CA GLY A 293 -10.51 -19.67 11.28
C GLY A 293 -9.63 -18.55 10.75
N ARG A 294 -9.44 -18.43 9.42
CA ARG A 294 -8.72 -17.27 8.85
C ARG A 294 -9.44 -15.98 9.21
N VAL A 295 -8.72 -15.03 9.79
CA VAL A 295 -9.17 -13.64 9.95
C VAL A 295 -9.59 -13.13 8.57
N PHE A 296 -10.76 -12.50 8.48
CA PHE A 296 -11.21 -11.86 7.26
C PHE A 296 -10.28 -10.70 6.90
N LEU A 297 -9.69 -10.77 5.71
CA LEU A 297 -8.99 -9.65 5.08
C LEU A 297 -9.77 -9.23 3.83
N PRO A 298 -9.97 -7.93 3.59
CA PRO A 298 -10.79 -7.41 2.48
C PRO A 298 -10.10 -7.51 1.10
N PHE A 299 -9.15 -8.42 0.93
CA PHE A 299 -8.41 -8.65 -0.31
C PHE A 299 -7.90 -10.11 -0.41
N VAL A 300 -7.59 -10.56 -1.62
CA VAL A 300 -7.14 -11.95 -1.92
C VAL A 300 -5.72 -12.23 -1.47
N ASP A 301 -4.82 -11.25 -1.59
CA ASP A 301 -3.41 -11.41 -1.27
C ASP A 301 -3.21 -11.87 0.18
N ASP A 302 -2.36 -12.88 0.39
CA ASP A 302 -2.01 -13.32 1.73
C ASP A 302 -1.13 -12.25 2.38
N ASP A 303 -1.50 -11.82 3.59
CA ASP A 303 -0.70 -10.93 4.41
C ASP A 303 -0.57 -11.55 5.81
N PRO A 304 0.34 -12.52 5.98
CA PRO A 304 0.43 -13.31 7.20
C PRO A 304 0.73 -12.46 8.43
N LYS A 305 1.51 -11.39 8.29
CA LYS A 305 1.84 -10.49 9.41
C LYS A 305 0.63 -9.66 9.82
N THR A 306 -0.14 -9.15 8.86
CA THR A 306 -1.39 -8.47 9.16
C THR A 306 -2.39 -9.43 9.81
N ALA A 307 -2.55 -10.65 9.29
CA ALA A 307 -3.43 -11.66 9.89
C ALA A 307 -3.00 -12.02 11.32
N GLU A 308 -1.70 -12.15 11.58
CA GLU A 308 -1.11 -12.34 12.91
C GLU A 308 -1.48 -11.18 13.85
N ILE A 309 -1.26 -9.93 13.43
CA ILE A 309 -1.52 -8.74 14.24
C ILE A 309 -3.00 -8.65 14.62
N ILE A 310 -3.92 -8.83 13.66
CA ILE A 310 -5.36 -8.79 13.94
C ILE A 310 -5.80 -9.94 14.85
N SER A 311 -5.20 -11.13 14.69
CA SER A 311 -5.45 -12.27 15.58
C SER A 311 -4.98 -12.00 17.00
N LYS A 312 -3.76 -11.48 17.18
CA LYS A 312 -3.19 -11.08 18.48
C LYS A 312 -4.05 -10.02 19.15
N MET A 313 -4.46 -9.00 18.41
CA MET A 313 -5.37 -7.96 18.89
C MET A 313 -6.65 -8.57 19.46
N LYS A 314 -7.31 -9.46 18.70
CA LYS A 314 -8.55 -10.12 19.14
C LYS A 314 -8.34 -10.97 20.39
N LEU A 315 -7.25 -11.76 20.43
CA LEU A 315 -6.94 -12.60 21.59
C LEU A 315 -6.62 -11.78 22.84
N LEU A 316 -5.87 -10.69 22.71
CA LEU A 316 -5.61 -9.74 23.79
C LEU A 316 -6.92 -9.12 24.29
N SER A 317 -7.79 -8.65 23.40
CA SER A 317 -9.05 -8.00 23.79
C SER A 317 -10.00 -8.95 24.53
N GLU A 318 -9.90 -10.25 24.26
CA GLU A 318 -10.68 -11.31 24.91
C GLU A 318 -10.03 -11.85 26.19
N GLY A 319 -8.89 -11.29 26.62
CA GLY A 319 -8.17 -11.74 27.83
C GLY A 319 -7.48 -13.10 27.69
N LYS A 320 -7.24 -13.57 26.45
CA LYS A 320 -6.65 -14.90 26.18
C LYS A 320 -5.12 -14.92 26.16
N ILE A 321 -4.48 -13.76 26.32
CA ILE A 321 -3.03 -13.59 26.42
C ILE A 321 -2.78 -12.78 27.71
N TYR A 322 -1.92 -13.29 28.60
CA TYR A 322 -1.62 -12.71 29.92
C TYR A 322 -0.12 -12.62 30.18
#